data_AF-A0A314YPU5-F1
#
_entry.id   AF-A0A314YPU5-F1
#
_cell.length_a   1.000
_cell.length_b   1.000
_cell.length_c   1.000
_cell.angle_alpha   90.00
_cell.angle_beta   90.00
_cell.angle_gamma   90.00
#
_symmetry.space_group_name_H-M   'P 1'
#
loop_
_entity.id
_entity.type
_entity.pdbx_description
1 polymer ?
#
loop_
_entity_poly.entity_id
_entity_poly.type
_entity_poly.pdbx_seq_one_letter_code
_entity_poly.pdbx_strand_id
1 'polypeptide(L)'
;MALIKGRYVIVYFSVLYLRYRAGIVTDEMLSMPKAPFLAVGLLEALGAATGMAAGAILSGASIPVLSQTFLVWQILLSIIFLGRRYKVNQLLGCCFVAIGVIITVASGSSAGHSLKEAGIFWSLLMIVSFLFQAADTVLKEVIFLDARQQLKGSSVDLFVVNSFGSAFQAIFICVLLPFLSKLWGIPFGQLPNYLKDGAACFLNVGTLSNGCDGAPLLPLLFVVVNMGFNISLLHLLKISSAVVSSLASTFSVPISVYVFTLPLPYLGVAASLPTGFVSGTIILVIGLLIYAWTPSVYPTSASPSPPNV
;
A
#
# COMPACT_ATOMS: atom_id res chain seq x y z
N MET A 1 -4.24 -12.48 8.27
CA MET A 1 -2.99 -12.06 7.59
C MET A 1 -2.21 -13.23 6.99
N ALA A 2 -1.65 -14.13 7.81
CA ALA A 2 -0.82 -15.25 7.35
C ALA A 2 -1.55 -16.21 6.38
N LEU A 3 -2.83 -16.52 6.61
CA LEU A 3 -3.64 -17.35 5.70
C LEU A 3 -3.92 -16.68 4.34
N ILE A 4 -4.18 -15.37 4.33
CA ILE A 4 -4.45 -14.61 3.10
C ILE A 4 -3.16 -14.54 2.27
N LYS A 5 -2.03 -14.17 2.89
CA LYS A 5 -0.72 -14.12 2.25
C LYS A 5 -0.16 -15.50 1.89
N GLY A 6 -0.45 -16.55 2.66
CA GLY A 6 -0.12 -17.93 2.32
C GLY A 6 -0.79 -18.40 1.02
N ARG A 7 -2.06 -18.00 0.78
CA ARG A 7 -2.71 -18.24 -0.52
C ARG A 7 -2.02 -17.46 -1.65
N TYR A 8 -1.59 -16.22 -1.40
CA TYR A 8 -0.80 -15.47 -2.39
C TYR A 8 0.51 -16.20 -2.72
N VAL A 9 1.23 -16.74 -1.73
CA VAL A 9 2.45 -17.53 -1.96
C VAL A 9 2.16 -18.75 -2.84
N ILE A 10 1.10 -19.51 -2.54
CA ILE A 10 0.74 -20.69 -3.35
C ILE A 10 0.40 -20.28 -4.79
N VAL A 11 -0.37 -19.21 -4.99
CA VAL A 11 -0.73 -18.71 -6.32
C VAL A 11 0.49 -18.20 -7.08
N TYR A 12 1.35 -17.40 -6.45
CA TYR A 12 2.55 -16.85 -7.08
C TYR A 12 3.56 -17.94 -7.44
N PHE A 13 3.82 -18.91 -6.56
CA PHE A 13 4.70 -20.04 -6.87
C PHE A 13 4.11 -20.98 -7.92
N SER A 14 2.78 -21.17 -7.96
CA SER A 14 2.13 -21.97 -9.01
C SER A 14 2.28 -21.31 -10.37
N VAL A 15 2.09 -19.98 -10.45
CA VAL A 15 2.30 -19.21 -11.68
C VAL A 15 3.78 -19.19 -12.09
N LEU A 16 4.69 -19.06 -11.12
CA LEU A 16 6.13 -19.11 -11.36
C LEU A 16 6.56 -20.48 -11.91
N TYR A 17 6.04 -21.56 -11.35
CA TYR A 17 6.32 -22.93 -11.82
C TYR A 17 5.82 -23.15 -13.25
N LEU A 18 4.61 -22.65 -13.58
CA LEU A 18 4.07 -22.71 -14.93
C LEU A 18 4.90 -21.87 -15.92
N ARG A 19 5.38 -20.70 -15.52
CA ARG A 19 6.25 -19.84 -16.35
C ARG A 19 7.67 -20.37 -16.50
N TYR A 20 8.20 -21.05 -15.49
CA TYR A 20 9.46 -21.77 -15.56
C TYR A 20 9.37 -22.93 -16.57
N ARG A 21 8.29 -23.73 -16.53
CA ARG A 21 8.02 -24.74 -17.56
C ARG A 21 7.83 -24.15 -18.95
N ALA A 22 7.31 -22.92 -19.06
CA ALA A 22 7.14 -22.23 -20.32
C ALA A 22 8.44 -21.63 -20.88
N GLY A 23 9.58 -21.77 -20.19
CA GLY A 23 10.88 -21.24 -20.62
C GLY A 23 11.00 -19.71 -20.56
N ILE A 24 10.04 -19.02 -19.94
CA ILE A 24 10.03 -17.56 -19.80
C ILE A 24 10.96 -17.13 -18.65
N VAL A 25 11.16 -18.00 -17.66
CA VAL A 25 12.05 -17.79 -16.51
C VAL A 25 13.27 -18.70 -16.68
N THR A 26 14.45 -18.12 -16.88
CA THR A 26 15.70 -18.87 -17.06
C THR A 26 16.43 -19.10 -15.74
N ASP A 27 17.31 -20.12 -15.68
CA ASP A 27 18.10 -20.42 -14.47
C ASP A 27 19.04 -19.26 -14.09
N GLU A 28 19.45 -18.44 -15.06
CA GLU A 28 20.19 -17.20 -14.82
C GLU A 28 19.36 -16.19 -14.01
N MET A 29 18.05 -16.06 -14.26
CA MET A 29 17.17 -15.20 -13.46
C MET A 29 16.96 -15.71 -12.03
N LEU A 30 17.06 -17.03 -11.80
CA LEU A 30 16.96 -17.66 -10.47
C LEU A 30 18.28 -17.57 -9.68
N SER A 31 19.39 -17.34 -10.38
CA SER A 31 20.73 -17.25 -9.79
C SER A 31 21.05 -15.88 -9.16
N MET A 32 20.18 -14.88 -9.34
CA MET A 32 20.37 -13.54 -8.79
C MET A 32 20.59 -13.54 -7.27
N PRO A 33 21.38 -12.59 -6.75
CA PRO A 33 21.66 -12.50 -5.33
C PRO A 33 20.36 -12.39 -4.53
N LYS A 34 20.18 -13.28 -3.54
CA LYS A 34 18.92 -13.39 -2.78
C LYS A 34 18.74 -12.31 -1.72
N ALA A 35 19.83 -11.61 -1.36
CA ALA A 35 19.84 -10.54 -0.36
C ALA A 35 18.87 -9.38 -0.66
N PRO A 36 18.83 -8.82 -1.89
CA PRO A 36 17.84 -7.79 -2.22
C PRO A 36 16.39 -8.27 -2.13
N PHE A 37 16.10 -9.53 -2.52
CA PHE A 37 14.75 -10.10 -2.39
C PHE A 37 14.34 -10.33 -0.93
N LEU A 38 15.30 -10.65 -0.06
CA LEU A 38 15.08 -10.73 1.38
C LEU A 38 14.71 -9.36 1.97
N ALA A 39 15.42 -8.30 1.56
CA ALA A 39 15.12 -6.93 1.99
C ALA A 39 13.74 -6.45 1.51
N VAL A 40 13.36 -6.78 0.28
CA VAL A 40 11.99 -6.58 -0.26
C VAL A 40 10.95 -7.25 0.65
N GLY A 41 11.10 -8.55 0.90
CA GLY A 41 10.15 -9.29 1.75
C GLY A 41 10.04 -8.73 3.17
N LEU A 42 11.16 -8.25 3.74
CA LEU A 42 11.18 -7.60 5.05
C LEU A 42 10.43 -6.27 5.05
N LEU A 43 10.69 -5.39 4.08
CA LEU A 43 10.02 -4.09 3.96
C LEU A 43 8.51 -4.26 3.72
N GLU A 44 8.11 -5.20 2.87
CA GLU A 44 6.70 -5.53 2.65
C GLU A 44 6.02 -6.10 3.91
N ALA A 45 6.72 -6.94 4.68
CA ALA A 45 6.20 -7.49 5.91
C ALA A 45 6.02 -6.40 6.97
N LEU A 46 7.02 -5.55 7.17
CA LEU A 46 6.98 -4.43 8.12
C LEU A 46 5.91 -3.41 7.73
N GLY A 47 5.89 -2.98 6.46
CA GLY A 47 4.91 -2.02 5.95
C GLY A 47 3.48 -2.53 6.11
N ALA A 48 3.21 -3.78 5.75
CA ALA A 48 1.87 -4.35 5.89
C ALA A 48 1.47 -4.51 7.36
N ALA A 49 2.39 -4.97 8.22
CA ALA A 49 2.13 -5.20 9.63
C ALA A 49 1.80 -3.90 10.38
N THR A 50 2.63 -2.86 10.22
CA THR A 50 2.40 -1.55 10.84
C THR A 50 1.19 -0.84 10.23
N GLY A 51 0.97 -0.98 8.92
CA GLY A 51 -0.13 -0.35 8.21
C GLY A 51 -1.50 -0.88 8.63
N MET A 52 -1.64 -2.19 8.78
CA MET A 52 -2.89 -2.77 9.30
C MET A 52 -3.10 -2.46 10.78
N ALA A 53 -2.03 -2.47 11.58
CA ALA A 53 -2.14 -2.15 13.01
C ALA A 53 -2.64 -0.72 13.21
N ALA A 54 -2.09 0.25 12.47
CA ALA A 54 -2.58 1.62 12.48
C ALA A 54 -3.97 1.76 11.84
N GLY A 55 -4.22 1.08 10.71
CA GLY A 55 -5.51 1.12 10.02
C GLY A 55 -6.69 0.54 10.80
N ALA A 56 -6.44 -0.34 11.79
CA ALA A 56 -7.47 -0.86 12.68
C ALA A 56 -7.95 0.17 13.73
N ILE A 57 -7.12 1.17 14.04
CA ILE A 57 -7.41 2.18 15.08
C ILE A 57 -7.74 3.55 14.47
N LEU A 58 -7.11 3.88 13.34
CA LEU A 58 -7.33 5.16 12.66
C LEU A 58 -8.71 5.23 12.01
N SER A 59 -9.26 6.44 11.96
CA SER A 59 -10.48 6.71 11.20
C SER A 59 -10.27 6.42 9.72
N GLY A 60 -11.29 5.84 9.08
CA GLY A 60 -11.29 5.57 7.64
C GLY A 60 -11.04 6.82 6.79
N ALA A 61 -11.43 8.01 7.26
CA ALA A 61 -11.15 9.28 6.58
C ALA A 61 -9.67 9.70 6.63
N SER A 62 -8.96 9.33 7.70
CA SER A 62 -7.54 9.67 7.89
C SER A 62 -6.62 8.80 7.05
N ILE A 63 -7.01 7.56 6.76
CA ILE A 63 -6.17 6.60 6.01
C ILE A 63 -5.80 7.12 4.60
N PRO A 64 -6.73 7.60 3.75
CA PRO A 64 -6.40 8.14 2.43
C PRO A 64 -5.55 9.42 2.46
N VAL A 65 -5.66 10.22 3.53
CA VAL A 65 -4.83 11.42 3.71
C VAL A 65 -3.41 11.01 4.08
N LEU A 66 -3.26 10.11 5.06
CA LEU A 66 -1.96 9.58 5.48
C LEU A 66 -1.28 8.78 4.37
N SER A 67 -2.04 8.11 3.49
CA SER A 67 -1.48 7.38 2.34
C SER A 67 -0.78 8.29 1.34
N GLN A 68 -1.06 9.58 1.32
CA GLN A 68 -0.33 10.50 0.45
C GLN A 68 1.13 10.73 0.89
N THR A 69 1.48 10.38 2.14
CA THR A 69 2.89 10.38 2.56
C THR A 69 3.74 9.37 1.79
N PHE A 70 3.11 8.34 1.19
CA PHE A 70 3.78 7.42 0.28
C PHE A 70 4.49 8.16 -0.86
N LEU A 71 3.81 9.14 -1.49
CA LEU A 71 4.38 9.93 -2.58
C LEU A 71 5.61 10.71 -2.11
N VAL A 72 5.52 11.34 -0.93
CA VAL A 72 6.61 12.13 -0.34
C VAL A 72 7.84 11.25 -0.10
N TRP A 73 7.64 10.09 0.54
CA TRP A 73 8.71 9.14 0.80
C TRP A 73 9.28 8.54 -0.48
N GLN A 74 8.44 8.22 -1.46
CA GLN A 74 8.87 7.65 -2.73
C GLN A 74 9.82 8.61 -3.48
N ILE A 75 9.48 9.90 -3.57
CA ILE A 75 10.35 10.89 -4.23
C ILE A 75 11.65 11.03 -3.46
N LEU A 76 11.60 11.17 -2.14
CA LEU A 76 12.78 11.33 -1.30
C LEU A 76 13.74 10.15 -1.47
N LEU A 77 13.23 8.93 -1.35
CA LEU A 77 14.02 7.70 -1.52
C LEU A 77 14.49 7.52 -2.96
N SER A 78 13.69 7.89 -3.96
CA SER A 78 14.11 7.84 -5.36
C SER A 78 15.25 8.82 -5.68
N ILE A 79 15.28 10.01 -5.07
CA ILE A 79 16.42 10.94 -5.19
C ILE A 79 17.67 10.33 -4.55
N ILE A 80 17.54 9.75 -3.36
CA ILE A 80 18.68 9.20 -2.59
C ILE A 80 19.25 7.94 -3.25
N PHE A 81 18.41 6.98 -3.63
CA PHE A 81 18.85 5.66 -4.10
C PHE A 81 19.01 5.56 -5.62
N LEU A 82 18.18 6.25 -6.41
CA LEU A 82 18.27 6.21 -7.89
C LEU A 82 18.93 7.45 -8.48
N GLY A 83 19.17 8.50 -7.69
CA GLY A 83 19.76 9.75 -8.19
C GLY A 83 18.86 10.50 -9.18
N ARG A 84 17.54 10.26 -9.16
CA ARG A 84 16.62 10.91 -10.09
C ARG A 84 16.51 12.41 -9.84
N ARG A 85 16.43 13.20 -10.92
CA ARG A 85 16.17 14.63 -10.87
C ARG A 85 14.69 14.89 -11.11
N TYR A 86 14.04 15.53 -10.15
CA TYR A 86 12.64 15.92 -10.23
C TYR A 86 12.51 17.40 -10.57
N LYS A 87 11.41 17.77 -11.24
CA LYS A 87 11.13 19.17 -11.59
C LYS A 87 10.71 19.95 -10.34
N VAL A 88 10.96 21.26 -10.32
CA VAL A 88 10.59 22.15 -9.19
C VAL A 88 9.09 22.04 -8.86
N ASN A 89 8.22 21.93 -9.87
CA ASN A 89 6.78 21.77 -9.67
C ASN A 89 6.41 20.48 -8.92
N GLN A 90 7.13 19.37 -9.17
CA GLN A 90 6.91 18.11 -8.45
C GLN A 90 7.36 18.22 -6.99
N LEU A 91 8.46 18.93 -6.74
CA LEU A 91 8.94 19.19 -5.38
C LEU A 91 7.97 20.11 -4.62
N LEU A 92 7.46 21.16 -5.27
CA LEU A 92 6.45 22.04 -4.70
C LEU A 92 5.16 21.27 -4.36
N GLY A 93 4.63 20.48 -5.30
CA GLY A 93 3.46 19.64 -5.05
C GLY A 93 3.67 18.69 -3.86
N CYS A 94 4.85 18.08 -3.77
CA CYS A 94 5.24 17.23 -2.65
C CYS A 94 5.28 17.99 -1.31
N CYS A 95 5.80 19.23 -1.27
CA CYS A 95 5.79 20.07 -0.06
C CYS A 95 4.36 20.39 0.39
N PHE A 96 3.46 20.74 -0.54
CA PHE A 96 2.05 20.98 -0.23
C PHE A 96 1.35 19.73 0.32
N VAL A 97 1.62 18.55 -0.24
CA VAL A 97 1.13 17.27 0.30
C VAL A 97 1.60 17.06 1.74
N ALA A 98 2.89 17.28 2.02
CA ALA A 98 3.43 17.13 3.37
C ALA A 98 2.78 18.12 4.36
N ILE A 99 2.62 19.39 3.98
CA ILE A 99 1.94 20.39 4.80
C ILE A 99 0.48 19.99 5.07
N GLY A 100 -0.25 19.56 4.04
CA GLY A 100 -1.65 19.13 4.17
C GLY A 100 -1.81 17.95 5.12
N VAL A 101 -0.89 16.96 5.08
CA VAL A 101 -0.87 15.86 6.05
C VAL A 101 -0.61 16.35 7.47
N ILE A 102 0.38 17.22 7.69
CA ILE A 102 0.72 17.75 9.02
C ILE A 102 -0.48 18.48 9.63
N ILE A 103 -1.14 19.36 8.86
CA ILE A 103 -2.32 20.10 9.32
C ILE A 103 -3.46 19.13 9.65
N THR A 104 -3.68 18.12 8.80
CA THR A 104 -4.74 17.12 9.01
C THR A 104 -4.52 16.30 10.28
N VAL A 105 -3.28 15.84 10.52
CA VAL A 105 -2.91 15.07 11.73
C VAL A 105 -3.01 15.92 12.99
N ALA A 106 -2.54 17.18 12.93
CA ALA A 106 -2.62 18.11 14.05
C ALA A 106 -4.07 18.45 14.42
N SER A 107 -4.96 18.51 13.42
CA SER A 107 -6.37 18.92 13.59
C SER A 107 -7.33 17.76 13.89
N GLY A 108 -7.01 16.54 13.45
CA GLY A 108 -7.86 15.35 13.65
C GLY A 108 -7.79 14.74 15.06
N SER A 109 -7.00 15.32 15.97
CA SER A 109 -6.73 14.77 17.31
C SER A 109 -7.54 15.45 18.43
N SER A 110 -8.78 15.84 18.13
CA SER A 110 -9.67 16.52 19.08
C SER A 110 -10.41 15.54 20.00
N ALA A 111 -9.70 14.90 20.93
CA ALA A 111 -10.27 14.37 22.18
C ALA A 111 -9.15 14.01 23.18
N GLY A 112 -9.04 14.76 24.29
CA GLY A 112 -8.27 14.41 25.50
C GLY A 112 -6.74 14.33 25.38
N HIS A 113 -6.00 14.86 26.36
CA HIS A 113 -4.52 14.86 26.36
C HIS A 113 -3.91 13.44 26.23
N SER A 114 -4.53 12.41 26.81
CA SER A 114 -4.04 11.01 26.72
C SER A 114 -4.49 10.26 25.45
N LEU A 115 -5.63 10.63 24.86
CA LEU A 115 -6.10 10.07 23.59
C LEU A 115 -5.42 10.74 22.38
N LYS A 116 -4.98 12.00 22.55
CA LYS A 116 -4.16 12.75 21.60
C LYS A 116 -2.81 12.08 21.34
N GLU A 117 -2.12 11.60 22.38
CA GLU A 117 -0.86 10.86 22.24
C GLU A 117 -1.04 9.52 21.53
N ALA A 118 -2.10 8.77 21.87
CA ALA A 118 -2.42 7.51 21.19
C ALA A 118 -2.76 7.74 19.71
N GLY A 119 -3.57 8.75 19.38
CA GLY A 119 -3.92 9.08 18.00
C GLY A 119 -2.72 9.52 17.14
N ILE A 120 -1.81 10.32 17.73
CA ILE A 120 -0.57 10.73 17.06
C ILE A 120 0.34 9.53 16.84
N PHE A 121 0.49 8.64 17.83
CA PHE A 121 1.29 7.42 17.71
C PHE A 121 0.82 6.55 16.54
N TRP A 122 -0.48 6.26 16.44
CA TRP A 122 -1.03 5.46 15.34
C TRP A 122 -0.92 6.16 13.99
N SER A 123 -1.08 7.48 13.95
CA SER A 123 -0.86 8.27 12.72
C SER A 123 0.59 8.20 12.26
N LEU A 124 1.56 8.37 13.16
CA LEU A 124 3.00 8.23 12.88
C LEU A 124 3.33 6.81 12.43
N LEU A 125 2.77 5.79 13.08
CA LEU A 125 2.95 4.40 12.69
C LEU A 125 2.44 4.14 11.26
N MET A 126 1.35 4.78 10.86
CA MET A 126 0.85 4.72 9.48
C MET A 126 1.79 5.42 8.49
N ILE A 127 2.35 6.58 8.84
CA ILE A 127 3.35 7.28 8.01
C ILE A 127 4.60 6.42 7.81
N VAL A 128 5.05 5.74 8.87
CA VAL A 128 6.18 4.79 8.82
C VAL A 128 5.82 3.56 7.98
N SER A 129 4.57 3.08 8.02
CA SER A 129 4.12 2.03 7.11
C SER A 129 4.26 2.43 5.64
N PHE A 130 3.86 3.66 5.29
CA PHE A 130 4.01 4.16 3.92
C PHE A 130 5.47 4.41 3.53
N LEU A 131 6.35 4.74 4.49
CA LEU A 131 7.80 4.78 4.27
C LEU A 131 8.33 3.40 3.84
N PHE A 132 7.97 2.32 4.55
CA PHE A 132 8.42 0.98 4.19
C PHE A 132 7.87 0.53 2.83
N GLN A 133 6.61 0.85 2.53
CA GLN A 133 6.01 0.55 1.21
C GLN A 133 6.69 1.33 0.08
N ALA A 134 7.06 2.59 0.32
CA ALA A 134 7.80 3.40 -0.66
C ALA A 134 9.23 2.88 -0.85
N ALA A 135 9.90 2.50 0.23
CA ALA A 135 11.23 1.87 0.18
C ALA A 135 11.22 0.55 -0.58
N ASP A 136 10.20 -0.30 -0.38
CA ASP A 136 10.01 -1.52 -1.15
C ASP A 136 9.89 -1.23 -2.66
N THR A 137 9.04 -0.26 -3.03
CA THR A 137 8.84 0.13 -4.44
C THR A 137 10.15 0.62 -5.08
N VAL A 138 10.89 1.48 -4.38
CA VAL A 138 12.19 2.02 -4.84
C VAL A 138 13.25 0.92 -4.92
N LEU A 139 13.32 0.02 -3.94
CA LEU A 139 14.26 -1.09 -3.93
C LEU A 139 13.98 -2.06 -5.09
N LYS A 140 12.72 -2.39 -5.38
CA LYS A 140 12.33 -3.16 -6.56
C LYS A 140 12.81 -2.48 -7.84
N GLU A 141 12.64 -1.16 -7.95
CA GLU A 141 13.14 -0.41 -9.10
C GLU A 141 14.66 -0.51 -9.27
N VAL A 142 15.44 -0.42 -8.17
CA VAL A 142 16.89 -0.65 -8.18
C VAL A 142 17.22 -2.06 -8.66
N ILE A 143 16.53 -3.08 -8.14
CA ILE A 143 16.74 -4.48 -8.56
C ILE A 143 16.45 -4.65 -10.05
N PHE A 144 15.39 -4.05 -10.59
CA PHE A 144 15.09 -4.12 -12.02
C PHE A 144 16.15 -3.44 -12.88
N LEU A 145 16.72 -2.32 -12.42
CA LEU A 145 17.78 -1.62 -13.13
C LEU A 145 19.09 -2.44 -13.15
N ASP A 146 19.50 -2.96 -12.00
CA ASP A 146 20.69 -3.82 -11.87
C ASP A 146 20.54 -5.12 -12.68
N ALA A 147 19.37 -5.76 -12.59
CA ALA A 147 19.02 -6.93 -13.37
C ALA A 147 19.12 -6.70 -14.89
N ARG A 148 18.67 -5.54 -15.38
CA ARG A 148 18.78 -5.18 -16.81
C ARG A 148 20.23 -5.05 -17.26
N GLN A 149 21.10 -4.54 -16.39
CA GLN A 149 22.53 -4.40 -16.68
C GLN A 149 23.21 -5.78 -16.74
N GLN A 150 22.89 -6.67 -15.78
CA GLN A 150 23.46 -8.02 -15.73
C GLN A 150 22.98 -8.93 -16.86
N LEU A 151 21.71 -8.81 -17.27
CA LEU A 151 21.10 -9.66 -18.29
C LEU A 151 21.20 -9.09 -19.73
N LYS A 152 22.19 -8.22 -20.00
CA LYS A 152 22.46 -7.63 -21.33
C LYS A 152 21.22 -7.07 -22.04
N GLY A 153 20.33 -6.40 -21.28
CA GLY A 153 19.11 -5.78 -21.82
C GLY A 153 17.83 -6.61 -21.69
N SER A 154 17.90 -7.88 -21.27
CA SER A 154 16.70 -8.63 -20.88
C SER A 154 16.13 -8.11 -19.55
N SER A 155 14.82 -7.93 -19.49
CA SER A 155 14.11 -7.55 -18.26
C SER A 155 13.78 -8.80 -17.45
N VAL A 156 14.11 -8.79 -16.14
CA VAL A 156 13.58 -9.79 -15.20
C VAL A 156 12.07 -9.67 -15.13
N ASP A 157 11.38 -10.80 -15.20
CA ASP A 157 9.93 -10.84 -15.06
C ASP A 157 9.54 -10.35 -13.65
N LEU A 158 8.65 -9.35 -13.60
CA LEU A 158 8.08 -8.79 -12.36
C LEU A 158 7.54 -9.90 -11.44
N PHE A 159 7.03 -10.99 -12.02
CA PHE A 159 6.52 -12.13 -11.28
C PHE A 159 7.60 -12.86 -10.49
N VAL A 160 8.87 -12.88 -10.93
CA VAL A 160 9.98 -13.49 -10.18
C VAL A 160 10.24 -12.71 -8.90
N VAL A 161 10.43 -11.40 -9.03
CA VAL A 161 10.67 -10.49 -7.89
C VAL A 161 9.51 -10.55 -6.90
N ASN A 162 8.28 -10.51 -7.40
CA ASN A 162 7.08 -10.52 -6.56
C ASN A 162 6.85 -11.89 -5.88
N SER A 163 7.23 -12.99 -6.54
CA SER A 163 7.11 -14.34 -5.95
C SER A 163 8.14 -14.56 -4.83
N PHE A 164 9.41 -14.23 -5.07
CA PHE A 164 10.44 -14.32 -4.03
C PHE A 164 10.18 -13.33 -2.88
N GLY A 165 9.79 -12.10 -3.20
CA GLY A 165 9.36 -11.10 -2.21
C GLY A 165 8.22 -11.61 -1.33
N SER A 166 7.17 -12.17 -1.95
CA SER A 166 6.04 -12.77 -1.22
C SER A 166 6.44 -13.98 -0.35
N ALA A 167 7.41 -14.78 -0.80
CA ALA A 167 7.93 -15.93 -0.05
C ALA A 167 8.59 -15.47 1.25
N PHE A 168 9.54 -14.54 1.14
CA PHE A 168 10.24 -13.97 2.29
C PHE A 168 9.30 -13.14 3.17
N GLN A 169 8.37 -12.40 2.58
CA GLN A 169 7.32 -11.68 3.30
C GLN A 169 6.53 -12.62 4.21
N ALA A 170 6.10 -13.78 3.71
CA ALA A 170 5.34 -14.74 4.51
C ALA A 170 6.15 -15.25 5.71
N ILE A 171 7.44 -15.55 5.50
CA ILE A 171 8.35 -15.97 6.58
C ILE A 171 8.51 -14.85 7.61
N PHE A 172 8.77 -13.62 7.19
CA PHE A 172 8.93 -12.48 8.09
C PHE A 172 7.65 -12.16 8.85
N ILE A 173 6.47 -12.26 8.22
CA ILE A 173 5.18 -12.08 8.91
C ILE A 173 5.01 -13.15 10.00
N CYS A 174 5.36 -14.42 9.72
CA CYS A 174 5.32 -15.47 10.73
C CYS A 174 6.27 -15.20 11.90
N VAL A 175 7.46 -14.63 11.64
CA VAL A 175 8.43 -14.24 12.67
C VAL A 175 7.97 -13.00 13.46
N LEU A 176 7.36 -12.02 12.80
CA LEU A 176 6.84 -10.79 13.39
C LEU A 176 5.53 -11.00 14.16
N LEU A 177 4.85 -12.11 13.92
CA LEU A 177 3.56 -12.47 14.52
C LEU A 177 3.54 -12.40 16.06
N PRO A 178 4.50 -12.95 16.82
CA PRO A 178 4.55 -12.78 18.28
C PRO A 178 4.70 -11.32 18.73
N PHE A 179 5.46 -10.51 17.99
CA PHE A 179 5.61 -9.08 18.27
C PHE A 179 4.30 -8.33 18.01
N LEU A 180 3.63 -8.62 16.90
CA LEU A 180 2.33 -8.04 16.56
C LEU A 180 1.23 -8.44 17.55
N SER A 181 1.25 -9.69 18.03
CA SER A 181 0.34 -10.17 19.07
C SER A 181 0.44 -9.32 20.34
N LYS A 182 1.68 -8.99 20.76
CA LYS A 182 1.90 -8.07 21.90
C LYS A 182 1.42 -6.66 21.61
N LEU A 183 1.65 -6.16 20.39
CA LEU A 183 1.26 -4.81 19.97
C LEU A 183 -0.27 -4.65 19.89
N TRP A 184 -1.00 -5.74 19.61
CA TRP A 184 -2.46 -5.80 19.61
C TRP A 184 -3.05 -6.14 20.99
N GLY A 185 -2.20 -6.41 22.00
CA GLY A 185 -2.63 -6.76 23.35
C GLY A 185 -3.18 -8.19 23.50
N ILE A 186 -2.96 -9.07 22.52
CA ILE A 186 -3.50 -10.44 22.50
C ILE A 186 -2.41 -11.43 22.96
N PRO A 187 -2.65 -12.28 23.98
CA PRO A 187 -1.74 -13.35 24.35
C PRO A 187 -1.57 -14.34 23.19
N PHE A 188 -0.33 -14.73 22.86
CA PHE A 188 -0.05 -15.63 21.71
C PHE A 188 -0.80 -16.96 21.78
N GLY A 189 -1.07 -17.47 22.99
CA GLY A 189 -1.87 -18.69 23.20
C GLY A 189 -3.35 -18.55 22.84
N GLN A 190 -3.89 -17.32 22.79
CA GLN A 190 -5.28 -17.07 22.38
C GLN A 190 -5.40 -16.79 20.88
N LEU A 191 -4.29 -16.60 20.16
CA LEU A 191 -4.30 -16.33 18.73
C LEU A 191 -5.08 -17.36 17.90
N PRO A 192 -4.99 -18.69 18.16
CA PRO A 192 -5.80 -19.66 17.43
C PRO A 192 -7.30 -19.48 17.69
N ASN A 193 -7.69 -19.14 18.92
CA ASN A 193 -9.09 -18.85 19.26
C ASN A 193 -9.55 -17.55 18.61
N TYR A 194 -8.76 -16.47 18.65
CA TYR A 194 -9.04 -15.23 17.93
C TYR A 194 -9.21 -15.44 16.41
N LEU A 195 -8.39 -16.29 15.80
CA LEU A 195 -8.53 -16.63 14.37
C LEU A 195 -9.79 -17.44 14.11
N LYS A 196 -10.14 -18.37 15.01
CA LYS A 196 -11.36 -19.18 14.93
C LYS A 196 -12.61 -18.31 15.10
N ASP A 197 -12.60 -17.39 16.05
CA ASP A 197 -13.68 -16.46 16.33
C ASP A 197 -13.84 -15.46 15.18
N GLY A 198 -12.72 -14.96 14.62
CA GLY A 198 -12.73 -14.13 13.42
C GLY A 198 -13.25 -14.88 12.18
N ALA A 199 -12.92 -16.16 12.04
CA ALA A 199 -13.45 -17.01 10.95
C ALA A 199 -14.93 -17.33 11.14
N ALA A 200 -15.37 -17.58 12.38
CA ALA A 200 -16.78 -17.77 12.73
C ALA A 200 -17.60 -16.49 12.48
N CYS A 201 -17.05 -15.32 12.83
CA CYS A 201 -17.62 -14.01 12.51
C CYS A 201 -17.69 -13.79 11.00
N PHE A 202 -16.62 -14.09 10.26
CA PHE A 202 -16.60 -13.97 8.80
C PHE A 202 -17.65 -14.87 8.13
N LEU A 203 -17.75 -16.14 8.54
CA LEU A 203 -18.72 -17.08 8.00
C LEU A 203 -20.14 -16.88 8.56
N ASN A 204 -20.31 -15.96 9.51
CA ASN A 204 -21.55 -15.71 10.23
C ASN A 204 -22.14 -17.00 10.86
N VAL A 205 -21.26 -17.86 11.40
CA VAL A 205 -21.63 -19.13 12.04
C VAL A 205 -21.46 -19.00 13.55
N GLY A 206 -22.56 -18.73 14.25
CA GLY A 206 -22.62 -18.77 15.72
C GLY A 206 -23.43 -17.63 16.35
N THR A 207 -24.25 -17.96 17.35
CA THR A 207 -25.15 -17.07 18.10
C THR A 207 -24.44 -16.13 19.10
N LEU A 208 -23.16 -15.79 18.90
CA LEU A 208 -22.32 -15.21 19.96
C LEU A 208 -21.66 -13.85 19.68
N SER A 209 -22.02 -13.09 18.64
CA SER A 209 -21.33 -11.82 18.40
C SER A 209 -22.26 -10.68 17.95
N ASN A 210 -22.76 -9.93 18.92
CA ASN A 210 -23.13 -8.52 18.70
C ASN A 210 -21.91 -7.83 18.06
N GLY A 211 -21.98 -7.50 16.76
CA GLY A 211 -20.88 -6.80 16.05
C GLY A 211 -20.32 -7.49 14.80
N CYS A 212 -20.86 -8.65 14.37
CA CYS A 212 -20.51 -9.27 13.08
C CYS A 212 -21.50 -8.91 11.94
N ASP A 213 -22.28 -7.85 12.13
CA ASP A 213 -23.32 -7.45 11.19
C ASP A 213 -22.71 -7.10 9.82
N GLY A 214 -23.20 -7.76 8.77
CA GLY A 214 -22.72 -7.56 7.40
C GLY A 214 -21.63 -8.53 6.93
N ALA A 215 -21.12 -9.43 7.77
CA ALA A 215 -20.27 -10.54 7.33
C ALA A 215 -21.09 -11.69 6.73
N PRO A 216 -20.62 -12.40 5.67
CA PRO A 216 -19.36 -12.22 4.91
C PRO A 216 -19.42 -11.15 3.82
N LEU A 217 -20.59 -10.57 3.53
CA LEU A 217 -20.81 -9.76 2.33
C LEU A 217 -19.93 -8.49 2.30
N LEU A 218 -19.84 -7.76 3.41
CA LEU A 218 -19.12 -6.48 3.49
C LEU A 218 -17.60 -6.65 3.31
N PRO A 219 -16.92 -7.60 4.00
CA PRO A 219 -15.51 -7.87 3.74
C PRO A 219 -15.25 -8.40 2.32
N LEU A 220 -16.15 -9.21 1.76
CA LEU A 220 -15.99 -9.74 0.41
C LEU A 220 -16.14 -8.63 -0.64
N LEU A 221 -17.13 -7.76 -0.47
CA LEU A 221 -17.32 -6.56 -1.28
C LEU A 221 -16.09 -5.65 -1.21
N PHE A 222 -15.54 -5.43 -0.02
CA PHE A 222 -14.30 -4.67 0.14
C PHE A 222 -13.15 -5.28 -0.67
N VAL A 223 -12.94 -6.60 -0.61
CA VAL A 223 -11.87 -7.26 -1.39
C VAL A 223 -12.11 -7.13 -2.89
N VAL A 224 -13.34 -7.35 -3.36
CA VAL A 224 -13.70 -7.24 -4.78
C VAL A 224 -13.50 -5.81 -5.29
N VAL A 225 -13.97 -4.81 -4.55
CA VAL A 225 -13.84 -3.40 -4.91
C VAL A 225 -12.37 -2.96 -4.89
N ASN A 226 -11.58 -3.34 -3.88
CA ASN A 226 -10.15 -3.02 -3.83
C ASN A 226 -9.38 -3.66 -4.99
N MET A 227 -9.68 -4.91 -5.34
CA MET A 227 -9.05 -5.54 -6.51
C MET A 227 -9.49 -4.88 -7.82
N GLY A 228 -10.78 -4.58 -7.96
CA GLY A 228 -11.32 -3.84 -9.10
C GLY A 228 -10.67 -2.48 -9.27
N PHE A 229 -10.50 -1.71 -8.19
CA PHE A 229 -9.83 -0.42 -8.18
C PHE A 229 -8.36 -0.54 -8.61
N ASN A 230 -7.60 -1.47 -8.02
CA ASN A 230 -6.20 -1.69 -8.37
C ASN A 230 -6.01 -2.11 -9.84
N ILE A 231 -6.85 -3.03 -10.35
CA ILE A 231 -6.83 -3.45 -11.76
C ILE A 231 -7.22 -2.29 -12.68
N SER A 232 -8.24 -1.51 -12.31
CA SER A 232 -8.69 -0.36 -13.10
C SER A 232 -7.62 0.73 -13.18
N LEU A 233 -6.89 0.98 -12.09
CA LEU A 233 -5.76 1.92 -12.06
C LEU A 233 -4.65 1.46 -13.01
N LEU A 234 -4.29 0.16 -12.97
CA LEU A 234 -3.30 -0.41 -13.88
C LEU A 234 -3.74 -0.35 -15.35
N HIS A 235 -5.01 -0.62 -15.62
CA HIS A 235 -5.59 -0.49 -16.95
C HIS A 235 -5.60 0.96 -17.44
N LEU A 236 -5.93 1.91 -16.55
CA LEU A 236 -5.90 3.34 -16.84
C LEU A 236 -4.48 3.83 -17.14
N LEU A 237 -3.47 3.33 -16.41
CA LEU A 237 -2.06 3.59 -16.71
C LEU A 237 -1.63 3.03 -18.08
N LYS A 238 -2.24 1.93 -18.53
CA LYS A 238 -1.92 1.29 -19.81
C LYS A 238 -2.56 2.01 -21.01
N ILE A 239 -3.76 2.56 -20.84
CA ILE A 239 -4.53 3.21 -21.92
C ILE A 239 -4.33 4.73 -21.94
N SER A 240 -4.10 5.34 -20.78
CA SER A 240 -4.03 6.78 -20.61
C SER A 240 -2.64 7.26 -20.23
N SER A 241 -2.47 8.58 -20.23
CA SER A 241 -1.27 9.21 -19.70
C SER A 241 -1.19 9.02 -18.19
N ALA A 242 0.03 8.90 -17.66
CA ALA A 242 0.31 8.89 -16.21
C ALA A 242 -0.37 10.08 -15.48
N VAL A 243 -0.59 11.19 -16.19
CA VAL A 243 -1.31 12.37 -15.67
C VAL A 243 -2.76 12.06 -15.35
N VAL A 244 -3.49 11.36 -16.22
CA VAL A 244 -4.91 11.03 -16.01
C VAL A 244 -5.08 10.02 -14.90
N SER A 245 -4.17 9.04 -14.81
CA SER A 245 -4.18 8.09 -13.70
C SER A 245 -3.83 8.74 -12.36
N SER A 246 -2.87 9.69 -12.35
CA SER A 246 -2.52 10.47 -11.17
C SER A 246 -3.68 11.37 -10.74
N LEU A 247 -4.37 11.99 -11.69
CA LEU A 247 -5.53 12.82 -11.44
C LEU A 247 -6.71 12.00 -10.88
N ALA A 248 -6.98 10.81 -11.43
CA ALA A 248 -8.00 9.90 -10.92
C ALA A 248 -7.68 9.45 -9.47
N SER A 249 -6.43 9.12 -9.19
CA SER A 249 -5.96 8.83 -7.82
C SER A 249 -6.11 10.04 -6.90
N THR A 250 -5.85 11.25 -7.40
CA THR A 250 -5.98 12.50 -6.65
C THR A 250 -7.42 12.78 -6.26
N PHE A 251 -8.38 12.60 -7.17
CA PHE A 251 -9.80 12.77 -6.89
C PHE A 251 -10.37 11.71 -5.93
N SER A 252 -9.78 10.51 -5.89
CA SER A 252 -10.22 9.47 -4.96
C SER A 252 -10.13 9.89 -3.49
N VAL A 253 -9.15 10.73 -3.13
CA VAL A 253 -8.91 11.19 -1.75
C VAL A 253 -10.04 12.08 -1.21
N PRO A 254 -10.40 13.21 -1.85
CA PRO A 254 -11.50 14.05 -1.37
C PRO A 254 -12.85 13.35 -1.47
N ILE A 255 -13.06 12.50 -2.50
CA ILE A 255 -14.29 11.70 -2.61
C ILE A 255 -14.39 10.73 -1.42
N SER A 256 -13.30 10.06 -1.04
CA SER A 256 -13.29 9.17 0.13
C SER A 256 -13.63 9.94 1.40
N VAL A 257 -12.98 11.09 1.63
CA VAL A 257 -13.25 11.95 2.80
C VAL A 257 -14.71 12.41 2.82
N TYR A 258 -15.29 12.78 1.68
CA TYR A 258 -16.70 13.16 1.57
C TYR A 258 -17.64 11.99 1.83
N VAL A 259 -17.35 10.80 1.32
CA VAL A 259 -18.18 9.60 1.58
C VAL A 259 -18.19 9.24 3.06
N PHE A 260 -17.10 9.46 3.79
CA PHE A 260 -17.04 9.27 5.25
C PHE A 260 -17.85 10.31 6.06
N THR A 261 -18.33 11.40 5.46
CA THR A 261 -19.27 12.32 6.13
C THR A 261 -20.74 11.94 5.94
N LEU A 262 -21.04 11.01 5.03
CA LEU A 262 -22.40 10.55 4.80
C LEU A 262 -22.81 9.51 5.86
N PRO A 263 -24.07 9.53 6.33
CA PRO A 263 -24.60 8.52 7.24
C PRO A 263 -24.87 7.22 6.49
N LEU A 264 -23.81 6.47 6.17
CA LEU A 264 -23.89 5.21 5.45
C LEU A 264 -24.24 4.05 6.41
N PRO A 265 -25.03 3.05 5.96
CA PRO A 265 -25.26 1.84 6.76
C PRO A 265 -23.92 1.16 7.05
N TYR A 266 -23.74 0.65 8.27
CA TYR A 266 -22.51 0.03 8.81
C TYR A 266 -21.33 0.96 9.11
N LEU A 267 -21.32 2.18 8.57
CA LEU A 267 -20.52 3.26 9.14
C LEU A 267 -21.31 3.83 10.31
N GLY A 268 -20.66 3.99 11.47
CA GLY A 268 -21.30 4.51 12.67
C GLY A 268 -21.78 5.96 12.51
N VAL A 269 -21.72 6.73 13.61
CA VAL A 269 -22.08 8.15 13.57
C VAL A 269 -21.22 8.88 12.53
N ALA A 270 -21.86 9.67 11.65
CA ALA A 270 -21.18 10.47 10.64
C ALA A 270 -20.02 11.25 11.26
N ALA A 271 -18.82 11.11 10.68
CA ALA A 271 -17.64 11.74 11.23
C ALA A 271 -17.78 13.26 11.14
N SER A 272 -17.87 13.94 12.28
CA SER A 272 -17.78 15.40 12.33
C SER A 272 -16.33 15.79 12.04
N LEU A 273 -16.02 16.11 10.77
CA LEU A 273 -14.68 16.51 10.37
C LEU A 273 -14.35 17.88 10.97
N PRO A 274 -13.29 18.01 11.79
CA PRO A 274 -12.83 19.31 12.27
C PRO A 274 -12.49 20.23 11.09
N THR A 275 -12.71 21.52 11.25
CA THR A 275 -12.39 22.53 10.21
C THR A 275 -10.93 22.46 9.75
N GLY A 276 -10.01 22.15 10.67
CA GLY A 276 -8.59 21.94 10.36
C GLY A 276 -8.29 20.65 9.56
N PHE A 277 -9.12 19.60 9.70
CA PHE A 277 -9.00 18.40 8.88
C PHE A 277 -9.38 18.70 7.42
N VAL A 278 -10.46 19.47 7.22
CA VAL A 278 -10.92 19.89 5.89
C VAL A 278 -9.89 20.81 5.23
N SER A 279 -9.37 21.80 5.96
CA SER A 279 -8.34 22.70 5.40
C SER A 279 -7.05 21.96 5.02
N GLY A 280 -6.59 21.02 5.85
CA GLY A 280 -5.45 20.16 5.53
C GLY A 280 -5.68 19.29 4.29
N THR A 281 -6.89 18.74 4.13
CA THR A 281 -7.26 17.95 2.96
C THR A 281 -7.27 18.80 1.68
N ILE A 282 -7.78 20.04 1.73
CA ILE A 282 -7.77 20.96 0.58
C ILE A 282 -6.33 21.28 0.14
N ILE A 283 -5.45 21.61 1.10
CA ILE A 283 -4.04 21.90 0.83
C ILE A 283 -3.34 20.69 0.19
N LEU A 284 -3.62 19.49 0.71
CA LEU A 284 -3.11 18.24 0.16
C LEU A 284 -3.58 18.01 -1.29
N VAL A 285 -4.87 18.21 -1.59
CA VAL A 285 -5.41 18.04 -2.94
C VAL A 285 -4.76 19.03 -3.91
N ILE A 286 -4.56 20.29 -3.50
CA ILE A 286 -3.83 21.28 -4.30
C ILE A 286 -2.40 20.78 -4.59
N GLY A 287 -1.70 20.25 -3.58
CA GLY A 287 -0.37 19.68 -3.75
C GLY A 287 -0.33 18.52 -4.75
N LEU A 288 -1.31 17.61 -4.68
CA LEU A 288 -1.45 16.50 -5.62
C LEU A 288 -1.75 16.98 -7.05
N LEU A 289 -2.58 18.02 -7.21
CA LEU A 289 -2.87 18.61 -8.52
C LEU A 289 -1.62 19.25 -9.14
N ILE A 290 -0.86 20.02 -8.37
CA ILE A 290 0.41 20.62 -8.80
C ILE A 290 1.41 19.52 -9.21
N TYR A 291 1.48 18.45 -8.42
CA TYR A 291 2.31 17.29 -8.74
C TYR A 291 1.87 16.61 -10.04
N ALA A 292 0.57 16.36 -10.21
CA ALA A 292 -0.01 15.65 -11.36
C ALA A 292 0.07 16.45 -12.67
N TRP A 293 -0.06 17.77 -12.63
CA TRP A 293 0.07 18.64 -13.80
C TRP A 293 1.49 18.70 -14.38
N THR A 294 2.47 18.20 -13.66
CA THR A 294 3.84 18.14 -14.16
C THR A 294 4.05 16.81 -14.89
N PRO A 295 4.34 16.81 -16.21
CA PRO A 295 4.56 15.57 -16.94
C PRO A 295 5.70 14.79 -16.29
N SER A 296 5.37 13.61 -15.76
CA SER A 296 6.37 12.67 -15.24
C SER A 296 7.12 12.10 -16.43
N VAL A 297 8.40 12.46 -16.57
CA VAL A 297 9.27 11.87 -17.59
C VAL A 297 9.63 10.47 -17.09
N TYR A 298 8.73 9.50 -17.32
CA TYR A 298 9.14 8.11 -17.31
C TYR A 298 9.91 7.84 -18.60
N PRO A 299 11.10 7.22 -18.56
CA PRO A 299 11.75 6.76 -19.77
C PRO A 299 10.81 5.75 -20.43
N THR A 300 10.37 6.07 -21.64
CA THR A 300 9.55 5.23 -22.50
C THR A 300 10.19 3.85 -22.55
N SER A 301 9.53 2.84 -21.95
CA SER A 301 9.83 1.45 -22.29
C SER A 301 9.61 1.33 -23.79
N ALA A 302 10.71 1.05 -24.51
CA ALA A 302 10.74 0.89 -25.95
C ALA A 302 9.53 0.10 -26.45
N SER A 303 8.75 0.70 -27.36
CA SER A 303 7.82 -0.05 -28.21
C SER A 303 8.61 -1.17 -28.90
N PRO A 304 8.06 -2.40 -28.99
CA PRO A 304 8.56 -3.33 -29.98
C PRO A 304 8.27 -2.71 -31.35
N SER A 305 9.34 -2.47 -32.11
CA SER A 305 9.26 -2.15 -33.53
C SER A 305 8.43 -3.22 -34.25
N PRO A 306 7.58 -2.86 -35.22
CA PRO A 306 6.91 -3.84 -36.05
C PRO A 306 7.95 -4.69 -36.80
N PRO A 307 7.67 -5.99 -37.05
CA PRO A 307 8.54 -6.79 -37.90
C PRO A 307 8.58 -6.16 -39.29
N ASN A 308 9.76 -5.72 -39.70
CA ASN A 308 10.06 -5.49 -41.10
C ASN A 308 10.40 -6.85 -41.73
N VAL A 309 9.64 -7.16 -42.79
CA VAL A 309 9.72 -8.32 -43.70
C VAL A 309 9.00 -9.58 -43.22
#